data_AF-Q851K6-F1
#
_entry.id   AF-Q851K6-F1
#
_cell.length_a   1.000
_cell.length_b   1.000
_cell.length_c   1.000
_cell.angle_alpha   90.00
_cell.angle_beta   90.00
_cell.angle_gamma   90.00
#
_symmetry.space_group_name_H-M   'P 1'
#
loop_
_entity.id
_entity.type
_entity.pdbx_description
1 polymer ?
#
loop_
_entity_poly.entity_id
_entity_poly.type
_entity_poly.pdbx_seq_one_letter_code
_entity_poly.pdbx_strand_id
1 'polypeptide(L)'
;MQALARAARGILPATAAAPAARVQQARGIVVHVKDGNLERALGVMARKMRSSGIERLIRARSQIHHHVKDSEKRVLARKALMQRVRSQELGKKLRDILIKKIRLYQISILKKSTKPSTRNRCPYLLQFLVYTSELAS
;
A
#
# COMPACT_ATOMS: atom_id res chain seq x y z
N MET A 1 25.65 29.61 43.71
CA MET A 1 25.61 28.81 42.47
C MET A 1 25.86 27.35 42.84
N GLN A 2 24.80 26.63 43.21
CA GLN A 2 24.24 25.47 42.47
C GLN A 2 25.02 24.16 42.73
N ALA A 3 24.43 23.01 42.99
CA ALA A 3 23.08 22.62 43.40
C ALA A 3 23.17 21.16 43.89
N LEU A 4 22.62 20.93 45.09
CA LEU A 4 21.87 19.76 45.56
C LEU A 4 22.37 18.34 45.25
N ALA A 5 22.76 17.71 46.37
CA ALA A 5 22.98 16.30 46.63
C ALA A 5 21.91 15.35 46.07
N ARG A 6 22.40 14.17 45.68
CA ARG A 6 21.71 12.92 45.36
C ARG A 6 20.41 12.73 46.16
N ALA A 7 19.29 12.84 45.47
CA ALA A 7 17.99 12.38 45.98
C ALA A 7 17.90 10.85 45.86
N ALA A 8 17.60 10.23 47.01
CA ALA A 8 17.33 8.83 47.19
C ALA A 8 16.21 8.34 46.27
N ARG A 9 16.48 7.28 45.50
CA ARG A 9 15.42 6.51 44.84
C ARG A 9 14.74 5.66 45.93
N GLY A 10 13.54 6.07 46.29
CA GLY A 10 12.66 5.38 47.21
C GLY A 10 12.45 3.92 46.79
N ILE A 11 12.53 3.06 47.81
CA ILE A 11 12.15 1.66 47.78
C ILE A 11 10.62 1.62 47.67
N LEU A 12 10.10 1.22 46.50
CA LEU A 12 8.69 0.89 46.31
C LEU A 12 8.47 -0.62 46.56
N PRO A 13 7.38 -1.02 47.22
CA PRO A 13 7.09 -2.41 47.51
C PRO A 13 6.76 -3.16 46.22
N ALA A 14 7.32 -4.36 46.08
CA ALA A 14 7.10 -5.27 44.98
C ALA A 14 5.65 -5.80 44.99
N THR A 15 4.73 -5.05 44.41
CA THR A 15 3.37 -5.51 44.14
C THR A 15 3.31 -6.13 42.75
N ALA A 16 3.08 -7.44 42.71
CA ALA A 16 2.69 -8.24 41.54
C ALA A 16 3.63 -8.13 40.33
N ALA A 17 4.66 -8.98 40.31
CA ALA A 17 5.29 -9.40 39.07
C ALA A 17 4.21 -9.99 38.15
N ALA A 18 3.71 -9.18 37.20
CA ALA A 18 3.05 -9.70 36.03
C ALA A 18 3.95 -10.79 35.42
N PRO A 19 3.43 -11.94 34.97
CA PRO A 19 4.26 -12.91 34.29
C PRO A 19 4.83 -12.19 33.07
N ALA A 20 6.12 -11.84 33.15
CA ALA A 20 6.88 -11.39 32.01
C ALA A 20 6.72 -12.51 30.99
N ALA A 21 5.83 -12.30 30.02
CA ALA A 21 5.55 -13.25 28.97
C ALA A 21 6.93 -13.60 28.41
N ARG A 22 7.37 -14.83 28.70
CA ARG A 22 8.58 -15.39 28.11
C ARG A 22 8.27 -15.46 26.62
N VAL A 23 8.52 -14.37 25.93
CA VAL A 23 8.76 -14.37 24.50
C VAL A 23 10.09 -15.09 24.38
N GLN A 24 10.05 -16.42 24.52
CA GLN A 24 11.09 -17.27 23.97
C GLN A 24 11.23 -16.77 22.55
N GLN A 25 12.40 -16.25 22.21
CA GLN A 25 12.73 -15.92 20.83
C GLN A 25 12.67 -17.24 20.07
N ALA A 26 11.49 -17.60 19.59
CA ALA A 26 11.27 -18.80 18.82
C ALA A 26 12.13 -18.64 17.57
N ARG A 27 13.28 -19.32 17.58
CA ARG A 27 14.19 -19.34 16.44
C ARG A 27 13.49 -20.13 15.34
N GLY A 28 12.90 -19.45 14.37
CA GLY A 28 12.23 -20.07 13.22
C GLY A 28 10.89 -19.45 12.85
N ILE A 29 10.31 -19.92 11.73
CA ILE A 29 9.00 -19.46 11.25
C ILE A 29 7.92 -20.30 11.91
N VAL A 30 7.38 -19.80 13.03
CA VAL A 30 6.27 -20.44 13.74
C VAL A 30 4.96 -19.72 13.44
N VAL A 31 3.89 -20.49 13.22
CA VAL A 31 2.53 -20.00 13.00
C VAL A 31 1.57 -20.82 13.84
N HIS A 32 0.74 -20.15 14.64
CA HIS A 32 -0.34 -20.80 15.37
C HIS A 32 -1.52 -21.05 14.43
N VAL A 33 -2.06 -22.27 14.47
CA VAL A 33 -3.28 -22.62 13.75
C VAL A 33 -4.47 -22.15 14.58
N LYS A 34 -5.23 -21.19 14.06
CA LYS A 34 -6.46 -20.71 14.68
C LYS A 34 -7.66 -21.40 14.04
N ASP A 35 -8.67 -21.69 14.85
CA ASP A 35 -10.00 -22.13 14.39
C ASP A 35 -9.98 -23.42 13.55
N GLY A 36 -9.00 -24.30 13.78
CA GLY A 36 -8.82 -25.54 13.01
C GLY A 36 -8.42 -25.35 11.54
N ASN A 37 -8.15 -24.11 11.08
CA ASN A 37 -7.89 -23.83 9.67
C ASN A 37 -6.40 -23.95 9.32
N LEU A 38 -6.00 -25.18 8.97
CA LEU A 38 -4.62 -25.51 8.59
C LEU A 38 -4.18 -24.83 7.29
N GLU A 39 -5.03 -24.78 6.26
CA GLU A 39 -4.68 -24.20 4.96
C GLU A 39 -4.30 -22.71 5.08
N ARG A 40 -5.06 -21.96 5.88
CA ARG A 40 -4.75 -20.56 6.16
C ARG A 40 -3.45 -20.41 6.92
N ALA A 41 -3.19 -21.27 7.90
CA ALA A 41 -1.93 -21.26 8.66
C ALA A 41 -0.72 -21.58 7.76
N LEU A 42 -0.85 -22.58 6.89
CA LEU A 42 0.17 -22.92 5.88
C LEU A 42 0.39 -21.78 4.87
N GLY A 43 -0.69 -21.11 4.44
CA GLY A 43 -0.59 -19.93 3.58
C GLY A 43 0.17 -18.77 4.24
N VAL A 44 -0.08 -18.54 5.54
CA VAL A 44 0.67 -17.53 6.32
C VAL A 44 2.13 -17.96 6.52
N MET A 45 2.39 -19.23 6.80
CA MET A 45 3.74 -19.78 6.94
C MET A 45 4.54 -19.63 5.64
N ALA A 46 3.96 -19.98 4.49
CA ALA A 46 4.58 -19.83 3.18
C ALA A 46 4.91 -18.36 2.85
N ARG A 47 4.02 -17.42 3.19
CA ARG A 47 4.29 -15.98 3.03
C ARG A 47 5.44 -15.51 3.92
N LYS A 48 5.48 -15.94 5.19
CA LYS A 48 6.59 -15.65 6.11
C LYS A 48 7.91 -16.28 5.62
N MET A 49 7.87 -17.46 5.03
CA MET A 49 9.03 -18.15 4.45
C MET A 49 9.56 -17.45 3.19
N ARG A 50 8.68 -16.97 2.32
CA ARG A 50 9.06 -16.20 1.12
C ARG A 50 9.64 -14.84 1.45
N SER A 51 8.99 -14.12 2.37
CA SER A 51 9.41 -12.75 2.76
C SER A 51 10.73 -12.73 3.53
N SER A 52 10.97 -13.71 4.40
CA SER A 52 12.27 -13.90 5.06
C SER A 52 13.39 -14.30 4.11
N GLY A 53 13.07 -14.73 2.88
CA GLY A 53 14.05 -15.17 1.91
C GLY A 53 14.57 -16.60 2.14
N ILE A 54 14.09 -17.31 3.17
CA ILE A 54 14.48 -18.70 3.45
C ILE A 54 14.24 -19.60 2.24
N GLU A 55 13.12 -19.45 1.54
CA GLU A 55 12.83 -20.26 0.33
C GLU A 55 13.91 -20.10 -0.75
N ARG A 56 14.40 -18.87 -0.94
CA ARG A 56 15.47 -18.58 -1.91
C ARG A 56 16.80 -19.16 -1.45
N LEU A 57 17.09 -19.11 -0.15
CA LEU A 57 18.30 -19.68 0.43
C LEU A 57 18.30 -21.21 0.34
N ILE A 58 17.16 -21.86 0.61
CA ILE A 58 16.99 -23.31 0.46
C ILE A 58 17.21 -23.68 -1.00
N ARG A 59 16.52 -23.01 -1.94
CA ARG A 59 16.68 -23.29 -3.37
C ARG A 59 18.09 -23.05 -3.87
N ALA A 60 18.72 -21.95 -3.44
CA ALA A 60 20.11 -21.67 -3.75
C ALA A 60 21.03 -22.75 -3.18
N ARG A 61 20.83 -23.20 -1.93
CA ARG A 61 21.62 -24.26 -1.30
C ARG A 61 21.46 -25.60 -2.01
N SER A 62 20.24 -25.96 -2.40
CA SER A 62 19.98 -27.16 -3.21
C SER A 62 20.62 -27.04 -4.59
N GLN A 63 20.69 -25.84 -5.18
CA GLN A 63 21.39 -25.59 -6.44
C GLN A 63 22.91 -25.52 -6.29
N ILE A 64 23.44 -25.16 -5.11
CA ILE A 64 24.88 -25.12 -4.78
C ILE A 64 25.51 -26.53 -4.77
N HIS A 65 24.71 -27.60 -4.73
CA HIS A 65 25.19 -28.94 -5.09
C HIS A 65 25.85 -28.97 -6.48
N HIS A 66 25.49 -28.02 -7.36
CA HIS A 66 26.20 -27.73 -8.59
C HIS A 66 27.16 -26.56 -8.36
N HIS A 67 28.46 -26.82 -8.48
CA HIS A 67 29.49 -25.79 -8.34
C HIS A 67 29.40 -24.78 -9.48
N VAL A 68 29.14 -23.51 -9.15
CA VAL A 68 29.16 -22.38 -10.07
C VAL A 68 30.46 -21.61 -9.86
N LYS A 69 31.21 -21.35 -10.93
CA LYS A 69 32.48 -20.60 -10.86
C LYS A 69 32.24 -19.11 -10.56
N ASP A 70 33.22 -18.41 -10.00
CA ASP A 70 33.04 -17.00 -9.62
C ASP A 70 32.83 -16.05 -10.81
N SER A 71 33.39 -16.39 -11.97
CA SER A 71 33.12 -15.69 -13.24
C SER A 71 31.63 -15.76 -13.62
N GLU A 72 31.00 -16.92 -13.46
CA GLU A 72 29.59 -17.16 -13.76
C GLU A 72 28.69 -16.47 -12.73
N LYS A 73 29.03 -16.53 -11.43
CA LYS A 73 28.31 -15.81 -10.38
C LYS A 73 28.22 -14.31 -10.68
N ARG A 74 29.32 -13.70 -11.13
CA ARG A 74 29.36 -12.27 -11.51
C ARG A 74 28.45 -11.97 -12.69
N VAL A 75 28.42 -12.83 -13.69
CA VAL A 75 27.53 -12.67 -14.86
C VAL A 75 26.05 -12.81 -14.45
N LEU A 76 25.71 -13.79 -13.61
CA LEU A 76 24.35 -13.99 -13.11
C LEU A 76 23.87 -12.82 -12.26
N ALA A 77 24.72 -12.30 -11.37
CA ALA A 77 24.42 -11.12 -10.57
C ALA A 77 24.14 -9.89 -11.45
N ARG A 78 24.97 -9.65 -12.48
CA ARG A 78 24.78 -8.56 -13.44
C ARG A 78 23.46 -8.69 -14.21
N LYS A 79 23.15 -9.89 -14.71
CA LYS A 79 21.88 -10.16 -15.42
C LYS A 79 20.67 -9.92 -14.51
N ALA A 80 20.72 -10.39 -13.27
CA ALA A 80 19.65 -10.18 -12.29
C ALA A 80 19.46 -8.69 -11.96
N LEU A 81 20.55 -7.92 -11.84
CA LEU A 81 20.50 -6.48 -11.64
C LEU A 81 19.84 -5.78 -12.84
N MET A 82 20.28 -6.07 -14.07
CA MET A 82 19.68 -5.51 -15.28
C MET A 82 18.19 -5.82 -15.40
N GLN A 83 17.77 -7.04 -15.07
CA GLN A 83 16.36 -7.42 -15.06
C GLN A 83 15.54 -6.63 -14.03
N ARG A 84 16.09 -6.39 -12.83
CA ARG A 84 15.43 -5.58 -11.79
C ARG A 84 15.30 -4.12 -12.20
N VAL A 85 16.35 -3.53 -12.76
CA VAL A 85 16.32 -2.14 -13.25
C VAL A 85 15.29 -2.00 -14.36
N ARG A 86 15.29 -2.92 -15.34
CA ARG A 86 14.32 -2.96 -16.43
C ARG A 86 12.87 -3.06 -15.93
N SER A 87 12.59 -3.93 -14.96
CA SER A 87 11.22 -4.07 -14.42
C SER A 87 10.77 -2.86 -13.62
N GLN A 88 11.68 -2.19 -12.90
CA GLN A 88 11.38 -0.95 -12.19
C GLN A 88 11.07 0.20 -13.15
N GLU A 89 11.86 0.37 -14.21
CA GLU A 89 11.63 1.39 -15.24
C GLU A 89 10.28 1.18 -15.94
N LEU A 90 9.96 -0.06 -16.32
CA LEU A 90 8.65 -0.40 -16.87
C LEU A 90 7.52 -0.08 -15.88
N GLY A 91 7.69 -0.42 -14.59
CA GLY A 91 6.73 -0.11 -13.54
C GLY A 91 6.52 1.39 -13.29
N LYS A 92 7.54 2.22 -13.52
CA LYS A 92 7.41 3.70 -13.48
C LYS A 92 6.60 4.19 -14.69
N LYS A 93 6.97 3.76 -15.90
CA LYS A 93 6.25 4.11 -17.14
C LYS A 93 4.76 3.74 -17.08
N LEU A 94 4.43 2.56 -16.55
CA LEU A 94 3.04 2.13 -16.38
C LEU A 94 2.28 2.99 -15.37
N ARG A 95 2.91 3.38 -14.25
CA ARG A 95 2.33 4.30 -13.28
C ARG A 95 2.07 5.68 -13.91
N ASP A 96 3.01 6.20 -14.69
CA ASP A 96 2.86 7.49 -15.37
C ASP A 96 1.71 7.45 -16.39
N ILE A 97 1.59 6.37 -17.16
CA ILE A 97 0.46 6.16 -18.08
C ILE A 97 -0.86 6.11 -17.32
N LEU A 98 -0.92 5.38 -16.21
CA LEU A 98 -2.13 5.26 -15.40
C LEU A 98 -2.56 6.63 -14.83
N ILE A 99 -1.61 7.39 -14.29
CA ILE A 99 -1.86 8.75 -13.78
C ILE A 99 -2.35 9.67 -14.90
N LYS A 100 -1.69 9.67 -16.07
CA LYS A 100 -2.13 10.46 -17.23
C LYS A 100 -3.55 10.12 -17.63
N LYS A 101 -3.91 8.83 -17.67
CA LYS A 101 -5.27 8.39 -17.96
C LYS A 101 -6.25 8.94 -16.92
N ILE A 102 -6.02 8.72 -15.62
CA ILE A 102 -6.90 9.19 -14.54
C ILE A 102 -7.12 10.70 -14.62
N ARG A 103 -6.06 11.49 -14.83
CA ARG A 103 -6.14 12.96 -14.94
C ARG A 103 -7.00 13.39 -16.14
N LEU A 104 -6.84 12.75 -17.30
CA LEU A 104 -7.67 13.04 -18.48
C LEU A 104 -9.14 12.64 -18.26
N TYR A 105 -9.40 11.50 -17.62
CA TYR A 105 -10.75 11.07 -17.27
C TYR A 105 -11.41 12.07 -16.30
N GLN A 106 -10.73 12.53 -15.25
CA GLN A 106 -11.30 13.52 -14.34
C GLN A 106 -11.59 14.87 -15.00
N ILE A 107 -10.69 15.38 -15.86
CA ILE A 107 -10.91 16.64 -16.59
C ILE A 107 -12.10 16.54 -17.55
N SER A 108 -12.26 15.39 -18.24
CA SER A 108 -13.39 15.19 -19.16
C SER A 108 -14.73 15.09 -18.43
N ILE A 109 -14.77 14.51 -17.23
CA ILE A 109 -15.95 14.50 -16.36
C ILE A 109 -16.28 15.93 -15.86
N LEU A 110 -15.28 16.68 -15.38
CA LEU A 110 -15.47 18.06 -14.91
C LEU A 110 -16.00 18.97 -16.03
N LYS A 111 -15.44 18.88 -17.25
CA LYS A 111 -15.96 19.64 -18.42
C LYS A 111 -17.38 19.25 -18.86
N LYS A 112 -17.85 18.02 -18.58
CA LYS A 112 -19.25 17.64 -18.82
C LYS A 112 -20.20 18.32 -17.84
N SER A 113 -19.79 18.53 -16.59
CA SER A 113 -20.62 19.19 -15.57
C SER A 113 -20.73 20.72 -15.76
N THR A 114 -19.79 21.34 -16.47
CA THR A 114 -19.76 22.80 -16.72
C THR A 114 -20.26 23.20 -18.10
N LYS A 115 -20.90 22.31 -18.88
CA LYS A 115 -21.63 22.75 -20.07
C LYS A 115 -22.92 23.43 -19.60
N PRO A 116 -23.07 24.76 -19.71
CA PRO A 116 -24.36 25.38 -19.42
C PRO A 116 -25.38 24.80 -20.39
N SER A 117 -26.45 24.24 -19.85
CA SER A 117 -27.65 23.90 -20.61
C SER A 117 -28.23 25.19 -21.20
N THR A 118 -27.76 25.59 -22.38
CA THR A 118 -28.43 26.60 -23.20
C THR A 118 -29.61 25.96 -23.91
N ARG A 119 -30.56 25.45 -23.14
CA ARG A 119 -31.91 25.08 -23.57
C ARG A 119 -32.85 25.43 -22.43
N ASN A 120 -33.18 26.72 -22.36
CA ASN A 120 -34.44 27.26 -21.84
C ASN A 120 -34.57 28.69 -22.38
N ARG A 121 -34.59 28.82 -23.71
CA ARG A 121 -35.40 29.89 -24.32
C ARG A 121 -36.80 29.28 -24.44
N CYS A 122 -37.63 29.49 -23.43
CA CYS A 122 -39.07 29.28 -23.53
C CYS A 122 -39.67 30.57 -24.10
N PRO A 123 -40.20 30.58 -25.35
CA PRO A 123 -40.82 31.77 -25.92
C PRO A 123 -42.27 32.03 -25.46
N TYR A 124 -42.77 31.34 -24.43
CA TYR A 124 -44.21 31.36 -24.10
C TYR A 124 -44.60 32.25 -22.90
N LEU A 125 -43.66 32.97 -22.29
CA LEU A 125 -43.94 33.80 -21.10
C LEU A 125 -44.12 35.30 -21.41
N LEU A 126 -44.04 35.70 -22.68
CA LEU A 126 -44.28 37.08 -23.13
C LEU A 126 -45.69 37.29 -23.72
N GLN A 127 -46.54 36.27 -23.73
CA GLN A 127 -47.91 36.37 -24.25
C GLN A 127 -48.97 36.69 -23.18
N PHE A 128 -48.63 36.56 -21.89
CA PHE A 128 -49.57 36.80 -20.79
C PHE A 128 -49.65 38.26 -20.31
N LEU A 129 -48.70 39.12 -20.69
CA LEU A 129 -48.69 40.52 -20.27
C LEU A 129 -49.35 41.49 -21.26
N VAL A 130 -49.83 41.02 -22.42
CA VAL A 130 -50.51 41.87 -23.41
C VAL A 130 -52.04 41.80 -23.32
N TYR A 131 -52.61 40.79 -22.65
CA TYR A 131 -54.07 40.58 -22.59
C TYR A 131 -54.81 41.29 -21.43
N THR A 132 -54.11 42.01 -20.55
CA THR A 132 -54.75 42.66 -19.38
C THR A 132 -54.90 44.17 -19.49
N SER A 133 -54.43 44.78 -20.59
CA SER A 133 -54.60 46.22 -20.86
C SER A 133 -55.84 46.56 -21.71
N GLU A 134 -56.63 45.56 -22.14
CA GLU A 134 -57.74 45.75 -23.09
C GLU A 134 -59.14 45.48 -22.48
N LEU A 135 -59.24 45.39 -21.15
CA LEU A 135 -60.51 45.30 -20.40
C LEU A 135 -60.72 46.48 -19.43
N ALA A 136 -59.97 47.56 -19.62
CA ALA A 136 -60.13 48.82 -18.89
C ALA A 136 -60.25 50.00 -19.88
N SER A 137 -61.33 50.01 -20.65
CA SER A 137 -61.92 51.21 -21.27
C SER A 137 -63.43 51.05 -21.31
#